data_AF-A0A9W6YW40-F1
#
_entry.id   AF-A0A9W6YW40-F1
#
_cell.length_a   1.000
_cell.length_b   1.000
_cell.length_c   1.000
_cell.angle_alpha   90.00
_cell.angle_beta   90.00
_cell.angle_gamma   90.00
#
_symmetry.space_group_name_H-M   'P 1'
#
loop_
_entity.id
_entity.type
_entity.pdbx_description
1 polymer ?
#
loop_
_entity_poly.entity_id
_entity_poly.type
_entity_poly.pdbx_seq_one_letter_code
_entity_poly.pdbx_strand_id
1 'polypeptide(L)'
;MQTGGNWLFETYNNNPQFEIEFNESQQQQTANLMVGLLSKRTIQLNISIFDNTHNKFKFLTDSATRLISYENEPSYDDGYQFIHLKDLNPGRKYLVIASTYKPNQLGEFQLMVNSNLKFTLYKVNSLESTSLFETSVDFNGTEYCFKVMRKSKLMIKLVQFKAQQLPVSVKLIKDGQVLEESQPTKQKQPFGVFLGGDGLYPVGIYTVQLKFASRDFGCKLSVFCSSPMTQV
;
A
#
# COMPACT_ATOMS: atom_id res chain seq x y z
N MET A 1 16.58 9.99 13.15
CA MET A 1 15.98 9.13 12.10
C MET A 1 14.60 8.75 12.58
N GLN A 2 13.56 8.82 11.74
CA GLN A 2 12.24 8.32 12.15
C GLN A 2 12.32 6.79 12.17
N THR A 3 11.81 6.15 13.23
CA THR A 3 11.98 4.71 13.48
C THR A 3 10.60 4.13 13.75
N GLY A 4 9.96 3.68 12.68
CA GLY A 4 8.59 3.18 12.66
C GLY A 4 8.42 1.78 13.24
N GLY A 5 9.52 1.05 13.43
CA GLY A 5 9.49 -0.35 13.84
C GLY A 5 9.19 -1.30 12.69
N ASN A 6 8.85 -2.55 12.99
CA ASN A 6 8.46 -3.52 11.97
C ASN A 6 7.04 -3.28 11.42
N TRP A 7 6.68 -4.03 10.38
CA TRP A 7 5.42 -3.89 9.64
C TRP A 7 4.13 -4.16 10.46
N LEU A 8 4.24 -4.72 11.66
CA LEU A 8 3.10 -4.92 12.56
C LEU A 8 2.76 -3.65 13.36
N PHE A 9 3.62 -2.63 13.37
CA PHE A 9 3.36 -1.36 14.04
C PHE A 9 2.68 -0.36 13.10
N GLU A 10 1.69 0.38 13.61
CA GLU A 10 1.04 1.48 12.87
C GLU A 10 2.03 2.56 12.44
N THR A 11 3.14 2.70 13.16
CA THR A 11 4.22 3.63 12.85
C THR A 11 5.14 3.15 11.74
N TYR A 12 4.95 1.96 11.16
CA TYR A 12 5.84 1.39 10.13
C TYR A 12 6.10 2.34 8.95
N ASN A 13 5.07 3.07 8.53
CA ASN A 13 5.17 4.02 7.42
C ASN A 13 6.05 5.24 7.72
N ASN A 14 6.40 5.46 8.99
CA ASN A 14 7.34 6.49 9.42
C ASN A 14 8.81 6.04 9.26
N ASN A 15 9.07 4.80 8.88
CA ASN A 15 10.43 4.37 8.57
C ASN A 15 11.00 5.13 7.36
N PRO A 16 12.33 5.29 7.25
CA PRO A 16 12.95 5.95 6.10
C PRO A 16 12.65 5.18 4.82
N GLN A 17 12.20 5.94 3.81
CA GLN A 17 11.79 5.40 2.53
C GLN A 17 12.65 5.98 1.41
N PHE A 18 12.92 5.17 0.40
CA PHE A 18 13.72 5.53 -0.77
C PHE A 18 13.04 4.96 -2.01
N GLU A 19 13.05 5.72 -3.10
CA GLU A 19 12.56 5.22 -4.38
C GLU A 19 13.72 4.98 -5.34
N ILE A 20 13.68 3.81 -5.98
CA ILE A 20 14.57 3.41 -7.06
C ILE A 20 13.76 3.48 -8.36
N GLU A 21 14.28 4.22 -9.32
CA GLU A 21 13.68 4.35 -10.65
C GLU A 21 14.71 4.02 -11.72
N PHE A 22 14.38 3.05 -12.58
CA PHE A 22 15.21 2.67 -13.72
C PHE A 22 14.86 3.55 -14.93
N ASN A 23 15.88 3.92 -15.71
CA ASN A 23 15.68 4.77 -16.87
C ASN A 23 14.78 4.10 -17.93
N GLU A 24 13.79 4.83 -18.44
CA GLU A 24 12.85 4.35 -19.46
C GLU A 24 13.52 3.88 -20.75
N SER A 25 14.66 4.47 -21.13
CA SER A 25 15.44 4.03 -22.30
C SER A 25 15.95 2.58 -22.20
N GLN A 26 15.85 1.96 -21.02
CA GLN A 26 16.30 0.59 -20.76
C GLN A 26 15.17 -0.45 -20.74
N GLN A 27 13.94 -0.09 -21.14
CA GLN A 27 12.74 -0.97 -21.08
C GLN A 27 12.87 -2.36 -21.72
N GLN A 28 13.80 -2.55 -22.66
CA GLN A 28 14.04 -3.85 -23.31
C GLN A 28 15.00 -4.77 -22.53
N GLN A 29 15.56 -4.30 -21.41
CA GLN A 29 16.52 -5.04 -20.59
C GLN A 29 15.86 -5.53 -19.30
N THR A 30 16.48 -6.49 -18.61
CA THR A 30 16.08 -6.90 -17.26
C THR A 30 17.05 -6.33 -16.22
N ALA A 31 16.49 -5.77 -15.15
CA ALA A 31 17.26 -5.22 -14.04
C ALA A 31 17.44 -6.27 -12.93
N ASN A 32 18.69 -6.44 -12.52
CA ASN A 32 19.09 -7.16 -11.32
C ASN A 32 19.52 -6.12 -10.29
N LEU A 33 18.97 -6.22 -9.09
CA LEU A 33 19.14 -5.24 -8.02
C LEU A 33 19.63 -5.94 -6.76
N MET A 34 20.66 -5.39 -6.15
CA MET A 34 21.11 -5.74 -4.80
C MET A 34 20.91 -4.53 -3.89
N VAL A 35 20.17 -4.72 -2.81
CA VAL A 35 19.97 -3.69 -1.78
C VAL A 35 20.57 -4.21 -0.48
N GLY A 36 21.47 -3.44 0.12
CA GLY A 36 22.09 -3.73 1.41
C GLY A 36 21.77 -2.64 2.42
N LEU A 37 21.51 -3.03 3.65
CA LEU A 37 21.27 -2.13 4.77
C LEU A 37 22.24 -2.53 5.89
N LEU A 38 23.06 -1.59 6.35
CA LEU A 38 24.09 -1.83 7.36
C LEU A 38 23.93 -0.85 8.52
N SER A 39 24.10 -1.32 9.74
CA SER A 39 24.08 -0.54 10.97
C SER A 39 24.97 -1.19 12.05
N LYS A 40 24.84 -0.74 13.30
CA LYS A 40 25.49 -1.38 14.45
C LYS A 40 24.91 -2.78 14.66
N ARG A 41 25.76 -3.75 15.05
CA ARG A 41 25.37 -5.15 15.32
C ARG A 41 24.26 -5.33 16.36
N THR A 42 24.00 -4.32 17.18
CA THR A 42 22.93 -4.34 18.20
C THR A 42 21.57 -3.93 17.65
N ILE A 43 21.47 -3.58 16.37
CA ILE A 43 20.23 -3.14 15.74
C ILE A 43 19.76 -4.20 14.75
N GLN A 44 18.56 -4.70 14.99
CA GLN A 44 17.87 -5.65 14.13
C GLN A 44 17.22 -4.91 12.96
N LEU A 45 17.63 -5.23 11.73
CA LEU A 45 17.29 -4.50 10.52
C LEU A 45 16.46 -5.34 9.55
N ASN A 46 15.57 -4.67 8.82
CA ASN A 46 14.88 -5.23 7.67
C ASN A 46 14.77 -4.21 6.53
N ILE A 47 14.83 -4.72 5.31
CA ILE A 47 14.60 -4.06 4.04
C ILE A 47 13.32 -4.66 3.46
N SER A 48 12.35 -3.81 3.19
CA SER A 48 11.17 -4.20 2.42
C SER A 48 11.16 -3.46 1.10
N ILE A 49 11.01 -4.19 -0.01
CA ILE A 49 10.99 -3.60 -1.35
C ILE A 49 9.61 -3.82 -1.96
N PHE A 50 8.96 -2.75 -2.37
CA PHE A 50 7.63 -2.75 -2.96
C PHE A 50 7.68 -2.28 -4.40
N ASP A 51 6.85 -2.85 -5.27
CA ASP A 51 6.56 -2.22 -6.56
C ASP A 51 5.77 -0.92 -6.31
N ASN A 52 6.33 0.20 -6.74
CA ASN A 52 5.78 1.55 -6.60
C ASN A 52 5.47 2.21 -7.94
N THR A 53 5.41 1.42 -9.02
CA THR A 53 4.97 1.93 -10.31
C THR A 53 3.53 2.43 -10.19
N HIS A 54 3.27 3.67 -10.64
CA HIS A 54 1.95 4.28 -10.66
C HIS A 54 1.00 3.53 -11.60
N ASN A 55 0.54 2.35 -11.18
CA ASN A 55 -0.71 1.80 -11.67
C ASN A 55 -1.81 2.37 -10.78
N LYS A 56 -2.89 2.84 -11.40
CA LYS A 56 -4.13 3.36 -10.80
C LYS A 56 -4.68 2.51 -9.65
N PHE A 57 -4.17 1.29 -9.50
CA PHE A 57 -4.61 0.32 -8.53
C PHE A 57 -3.52 -0.34 -7.64
N LYS A 58 -2.23 -0.04 -7.83
CA LYS A 58 -1.16 -0.78 -7.10
C LYS A 58 -0.90 -0.29 -5.68
N PHE A 59 -1.25 0.94 -5.37
CA PHE A 59 -1.22 1.44 -4.00
C PHE A 59 -2.27 0.74 -3.10
N LEU A 60 -3.17 -0.07 -3.68
CA LEU A 60 -4.38 -0.64 -3.08
C LEU A 60 -4.29 -2.11 -2.68
N THR A 61 -3.21 -2.77 -3.05
CA THR A 61 -3.00 -4.15 -2.67
C THR A 61 -2.34 -4.11 -1.28
N ASP A 62 -2.66 -5.08 -0.41
CA ASP A 62 -2.04 -5.13 0.92
C ASP A 62 -0.51 -5.04 0.81
N SER A 63 0.17 -4.60 1.87
CA SER A 63 1.63 -4.48 1.84
C SER A 63 2.29 -5.78 1.37
N ALA A 64 1.74 -6.95 1.74
CA ALA A 64 2.22 -8.26 1.33
C ALA A 64 2.17 -8.51 -0.19
N THR A 65 1.16 -8.03 -0.89
CA THR A 65 0.98 -8.22 -2.35
C THR A 65 1.80 -7.24 -3.17
N ARG A 66 2.22 -6.12 -2.59
CA ARG A 66 3.17 -5.18 -3.22
C ARG A 66 4.62 -5.57 -2.96
N LEU A 67 4.86 -6.31 -1.88
CA LEU A 67 6.19 -6.70 -1.42
C LEU A 67 6.79 -7.70 -2.41
N ILE A 68 7.80 -7.25 -3.14
CA ILE A 68 8.50 -8.07 -4.14
C ILE A 68 9.71 -8.79 -3.54
N SER A 69 10.09 -8.46 -2.31
CA SER A 69 11.18 -9.13 -1.58
C SER A 69 10.73 -10.35 -0.76
N TYR A 70 9.52 -10.88 -1.02
CA TYR A 70 8.93 -11.98 -0.25
C TYR A 70 9.37 -13.35 -0.77
N GLU A 71 10.65 -13.69 -0.62
CA GLU A 71 11.08 -15.08 -0.82
C GLU A 71 10.98 -15.92 0.48
N ASN A 72 10.91 -15.28 1.67
CA ASN A 72 10.70 -15.91 2.98
C ASN A 72 9.99 -14.92 3.94
N GLU A 73 9.51 -15.38 5.09
CA GLU A 73 9.01 -14.49 6.16
C GLU A 73 10.01 -13.37 6.45
N PRO A 74 9.55 -12.12 6.72
CA PRO A 74 10.46 -10.99 6.93
C PRO A 74 11.35 -11.24 8.15
N SER A 75 12.61 -11.59 7.91
CA SER A 75 13.63 -11.71 8.95
C SER A 75 14.16 -10.34 9.34
N TYR A 76 14.55 -10.22 10.60
CA TYR A 76 15.27 -9.05 11.11
C TYR A 76 16.64 -9.50 11.59
N ASP A 77 17.67 -9.05 10.90
CA ASP A 77 19.03 -9.53 11.08
C ASP A 77 19.88 -8.49 11.83
N ASP A 78 20.81 -8.96 12.66
CA ASP A 78 21.63 -8.11 13.52
C ASP A 78 22.70 -7.37 12.72
N GLY A 79 22.53 -6.05 12.62
CA GLY A 79 23.51 -5.12 12.06
C GLY A 79 23.60 -5.07 10.54
N TYR A 80 23.07 -6.04 9.80
CA TYR A 80 23.01 -5.93 8.34
C TYR A 80 21.91 -6.80 7.73
N GLN A 81 21.45 -6.41 6.53
CA GLN A 81 20.62 -7.26 5.67
C GLN A 81 20.93 -6.99 4.19
N PHE A 82 20.81 -8.02 3.36
CA PHE A 82 20.94 -7.92 1.90
C PHE A 82 19.77 -8.59 1.21
N ILE A 83 19.26 -7.96 0.16
CA ILE A 83 18.20 -8.49 -0.70
C ILE A 83 18.68 -8.44 -2.14
N HIS A 84 18.51 -9.55 -2.85
CA HIS A 84 18.80 -9.68 -4.27
C HIS A 84 17.48 -9.88 -5.01
N LEU A 85 17.15 -8.95 -5.90
CA LEU A 85 16.00 -9.06 -6.80
C LEU A 85 16.51 -9.25 -8.23
N LYS A 86 15.92 -10.19 -8.94
CA LYS A 86 16.22 -10.46 -10.35
C LYS A 86 15.02 -10.10 -11.21
N ASP A 87 15.29 -9.88 -12.49
CA ASP A 87 14.26 -9.73 -13.52
C ASP A 87 13.26 -8.59 -13.24
N LEU A 88 13.75 -7.51 -12.63
CA LEU A 88 12.99 -6.28 -12.46
C LEU A 88 12.77 -5.59 -13.82
N ASN A 89 11.61 -4.96 -13.98
CA ASN A 89 11.23 -4.30 -15.22
C ASN A 89 11.72 -2.84 -15.22
N PRO A 90 12.55 -2.42 -16.17
CA PRO A 90 12.91 -1.01 -16.31
C PRO A 90 11.68 -0.18 -16.72
N GLY A 91 11.65 1.10 -16.34
CA GLY A 91 10.44 1.93 -16.44
C GLY A 91 9.43 1.69 -15.30
N ARG A 92 9.80 0.90 -14.30
CA ARG A 92 9.09 0.79 -13.02
C ARG A 92 9.81 1.53 -11.90
N LYS A 93 9.03 1.87 -10.88
CA LYS A 93 9.48 2.49 -9.64
C LYS A 93 9.40 1.47 -8.52
N TYR A 94 10.37 1.48 -7.63
CA TYR A 94 10.46 0.53 -6.52
C TYR A 94 10.70 1.28 -5.22
N LEU A 95 9.84 1.06 -4.22
CA LEU A 95 9.95 1.68 -2.91
C LEU A 95 10.72 0.76 -1.98
N VAL A 96 11.80 1.26 -1.40
CA VAL A 96 12.59 0.61 -0.37
C VAL A 96 12.25 1.24 0.97
N ILE A 97 11.83 0.42 1.93
CA ILE A 97 11.62 0.81 3.32
C ILE A 97 12.70 0.16 4.17
N ALA A 98 13.50 0.97 4.85
CA ALA A 98 14.52 0.52 5.81
C ALA A 98 13.93 0.59 7.23
N SER A 99 13.81 -0.54 7.91
CA SER A 99 13.11 -0.62 9.21
C SER A 99 13.93 -1.33 10.28
N THR A 100 13.62 -1.01 11.53
CA THR A 100 14.13 -1.72 12.71
C THR A 100 13.06 -2.64 13.27
N TYR A 101 13.42 -3.69 14.02
CA TYR A 101 12.42 -4.58 14.60
C TYR A 101 11.47 -3.85 15.57
N LYS A 102 12.02 -3.00 16.45
CA LYS A 102 11.26 -2.21 17.42
C LYS A 102 11.13 -0.75 16.96
N PRO A 103 10.00 -0.08 17.22
CA PRO A 103 9.88 1.36 17.02
C PRO A 103 10.79 2.12 17.99
N ASN A 104 11.08 3.38 17.69
CA ASN A 104 11.92 4.27 18.52
C ASN A 104 13.38 3.82 18.71
N GLN A 105 13.85 2.82 17.96
CA GLN A 105 15.23 2.35 18.01
C GLN A 105 16.15 3.23 17.16
N LEU A 106 16.72 4.26 17.77
CA LEU A 106 17.59 5.21 17.08
C LEU A 106 18.96 4.60 16.74
N GLY A 107 19.40 4.83 15.50
CA GLY A 107 20.71 4.42 15.01
C GLY A 107 21.04 5.06 13.67
N GLU A 108 22.32 5.05 13.33
CA GLU A 108 22.79 5.38 11.99
C GLU A 108 22.76 4.12 11.13
N PHE A 109 22.45 4.27 9.84
CA PHE A 109 22.57 3.19 8.88
C PHE A 109 23.20 3.68 7.57
N GLN A 110 23.69 2.72 6.80
CA GLN A 110 24.11 2.89 5.43
C GLN A 110 23.21 2.04 4.52
N LEU A 111 22.60 2.68 3.52
CA LEU A 111 21.88 2.01 2.44
C LEU A 111 22.80 1.89 1.23
N MET A 112 22.99 0.67 0.75
CA MET A 112 23.75 0.34 -0.45
C MET A 112 22.80 -0.16 -1.51
N VAL A 113 22.89 0.37 -2.72
CA VAL A 113 22.08 -0.07 -3.86
C VAL A 113 23.02 -0.30 -5.03
N ASN A 114 22.97 -1.48 -5.61
CA ASN A 114 23.76 -1.85 -6.78
C ASN A 114 22.88 -2.50 -7.84
N SER A 115 23.07 -2.15 -9.10
CA SER A 115 22.32 -2.74 -10.21
C SER A 115 23.20 -2.87 -11.45
N ASN A 116 22.85 -3.83 -12.32
CA ASN A 116 23.40 -3.93 -13.67
C ASN A 116 22.92 -2.80 -14.61
N LEU A 117 21.81 -2.12 -14.27
CA LEU A 117 21.27 -1.00 -15.05
C LEU A 117 21.48 0.34 -14.35
N LYS A 118 21.35 1.45 -15.08
CA LYS A 118 21.39 2.79 -14.49
C LYS A 118 20.06 3.05 -13.78
N PHE A 119 20.16 3.61 -12.59
CA PHE A 119 18.99 3.97 -11.79
C PHE A 119 19.21 5.33 -11.14
N THR A 120 18.12 5.97 -10.76
CA THR A 120 18.10 7.07 -9.80
C THR A 120 17.64 6.53 -8.46
N LEU A 121 18.26 7.00 -7.39
CA LEU A 121 17.87 6.73 -6.02
C LEU A 121 17.60 8.06 -5.35
N TYR A 122 16.41 8.21 -4.79
CA TYR A 122 16.09 9.42 -4.04
C TYR A 122 15.38 9.09 -2.75
N LYS A 123 15.66 9.89 -1.73
CA LYS A 123 14.99 9.78 -0.44
C LYS A 123 13.58 10.33 -0.57
N VAL A 124 12.62 9.56 -0.11
CA VAL A 124 11.22 9.94 -0.11
C VAL A 124 10.93 10.65 1.21
N ASN A 125 10.67 11.96 1.12
CA ASN A 125 10.35 12.75 2.31
C ASN A 125 8.92 12.43 2.76
N SER A 126 8.81 11.97 4.00
CA SER A 126 7.69 11.23 4.60
C SER A 126 6.35 11.95 4.51
N LEU A 127 5.40 11.34 3.81
CA LEU A 127 4.00 11.05 4.17
C LEU A 127 3.22 10.77 2.88
N GLU A 128 3.42 11.56 1.83
CA GLU A 128 2.60 11.57 0.61
C GLU A 128 2.75 10.33 -0.29
N SER A 129 3.92 9.69 -0.30
CA SER A 129 4.22 8.54 -1.18
C SER A 129 3.58 7.22 -0.75
N THR A 130 3.39 7.04 0.56
CA THR A 130 2.71 5.88 1.16
C THR A 130 1.41 6.28 1.84
N SER A 131 0.94 7.52 1.66
CA SER A 131 -0.28 8.10 2.24
C SER A 131 -1.51 7.27 1.90
N LEU A 132 -1.73 6.18 2.61
CA LEU A 132 -3.01 5.52 2.70
C LEU A 132 -3.24 5.23 4.15
N PHE A 133 -4.01 6.11 4.77
CA PHE A 133 -4.76 5.77 5.95
C PHE A 133 -5.77 4.70 5.49
N GLU A 134 -5.55 3.47 5.93
CA GLU A 134 -6.51 2.39 5.75
C GLU A 134 -7.41 2.34 6.97
N THR A 135 -8.72 2.29 6.73
CA THR A 135 -9.68 1.88 7.74
C THR A 135 -10.40 0.66 7.18
N SER A 136 -10.15 -0.50 7.79
CA SER A 136 -10.86 -1.73 7.47
C SER A 136 -11.88 -2.03 8.55
N VAL A 137 -13.09 -2.40 8.14
CA VAL A 137 -14.16 -2.84 9.03
C VAL A 137 -14.78 -4.13 8.52
N ASP A 138 -15.03 -5.06 9.44
CA ASP A 138 -15.89 -6.20 9.16
C ASP A 138 -17.32 -5.68 9.05
N PHE A 139 -17.91 -5.83 7.86
CA PHE A 139 -19.10 -5.11 7.47
C PHE A 139 -20.24 -6.07 7.11
N ASN A 140 -21.32 -5.97 7.89
CA ASN A 140 -22.57 -6.72 7.69
C ASN A 140 -23.77 -5.78 7.40
N GLY A 141 -23.50 -4.51 7.10
CA GLY A 141 -24.52 -3.50 6.82
C GLY A 141 -24.73 -3.25 5.32
N THR A 142 -25.49 -2.21 5.01
CA THR A 142 -25.65 -1.69 3.63
C THR A 142 -25.00 -0.33 3.44
N GLU A 143 -24.69 0.40 4.52
CA GLU A 143 -24.05 1.73 4.46
C GLU A 143 -22.90 1.87 5.47
N TYR A 144 -21.80 2.49 5.04
CA TYR A 144 -20.66 2.83 5.89
C TYR A 144 -20.28 4.30 5.69
N CYS A 145 -20.20 5.06 6.77
CA CYS A 145 -19.91 6.49 6.73
C CYS A 145 -18.50 6.78 7.27
N PHE A 146 -17.78 7.65 6.56
CA PHE A 146 -16.47 8.13 7.00
C PHE A 146 -16.28 9.60 6.63
N LYS A 147 -15.48 10.30 7.42
CA LYS A 147 -15.13 11.70 7.19
C LYS A 147 -13.71 11.82 6.68
N VAL A 148 -13.54 12.54 5.59
CA VAL A 148 -12.26 12.88 5.00
C VAL A 148 -11.88 14.28 5.44
N MET A 149 -10.70 14.42 6.05
CA MET A 149 -10.30 15.65 6.72
C MET A 149 -9.61 16.66 5.78
N ARG A 150 -9.14 16.22 4.61
CA ARG A 150 -8.44 17.05 3.62
C ARG A 150 -8.87 16.64 2.20
N LYS A 151 -8.54 17.46 1.21
CA LYS A 151 -8.74 17.08 -0.19
C LYS A 151 -7.79 15.91 -0.50
N SER A 152 -8.35 14.75 -0.84
CA SER A 152 -7.63 13.49 -0.80
C SER A 152 -8.06 12.54 -1.89
N LYS A 153 -7.14 11.71 -2.37
CA LYS A 153 -7.47 10.49 -3.11
C LYS A 153 -8.20 9.53 -2.17
N LEU A 154 -9.30 8.96 -2.65
CA LEU A 154 -10.11 7.96 -1.94
C LEU A 154 -10.19 6.70 -2.78
N MET A 155 -10.20 5.58 -2.08
CA MET A 155 -10.54 4.33 -2.70
C MET A 155 -11.18 3.36 -1.70
N ILE A 156 -12.14 2.58 -2.19
CA ILE A 156 -12.93 1.62 -1.43
C ILE A 156 -12.68 0.25 -2.02
N LYS A 157 -12.27 -0.70 -1.18
CA LYS A 157 -12.11 -2.12 -1.50
C LYS A 157 -13.13 -2.92 -0.72
N LEU A 158 -13.83 -3.83 -1.41
CA LEU A 158 -14.80 -4.72 -0.78
C LEU A 158 -14.43 -6.19 -1.02
N VAL A 159 -14.06 -6.92 0.04
CA VAL A 159 -13.73 -8.35 -0.02
C VAL A 159 -14.86 -9.18 0.61
N GLN A 160 -15.43 -10.15 -0.10
CA GLN A 160 -16.50 -11.00 0.43
C GLN A 160 -15.94 -12.16 1.27
N PHE A 161 -16.54 -12.46 2.43
CA PHE A 161 -16.06 -13.50 3.37
C PHE A 161 -16.48 -14.94 3.01
N LYS A 162 -17.20 -15.18 1.89
CA LYS A 162 -17.76 -16.50 1.56
C LYS A 162 -17.52 -16.92 0.11
N ALA A 163 -17.56 -18.24 -0.13
CA ALA A 163 -17.42 -18.88 -1.44
C ALA A 163 -18.54 -18.55 -2.45
N GLN A 164 -19.64 -17.94 -2.00
CA GLN A 164 -20.72 -17.49 -2.88
C GLN A 164 -20.43 -16.07 -3.37
N GLN A 165 -19.85 -15.99 -4.56
CA GLN A 165 -19.56 -14.76 -5.32
C GLN A 165 -20.86 -14.10 -5.78
N LEU A 166 -21.59 -13.50 -4.82
CA LEU A 166 -22.81 -12.77 -5.13
C LEU A 166 -22.45 -11.45 -5.82
N PRO A 167 -23.19 -11.05 -6.87
CA PRO A 167 -23.05 -9.72 -7.43
C PRO A 167 -23.22 -8.67 -6.34
N VAL A 168 -22.26 -7.76 -6.25
CA VAL A 168 -22.32 -6.59 -5.39
C VAL A 168 -22.08 -5.35 -6.22
N SER A 169 -22.87 -4.30 -5.97
CA SER A 169 -22.53 -2.96 -6.41
C SER A 169 -22.21 -2.09 -5.20
N VAL A 170 -21.18 -1.28 -5.37
CA VAL A 170 -20.73 -0.28 -4.41
C VAL A 170 -21.08 1.07 -5.02
N LYS A 171 -21.54 2.01 -4.17
CA LYS A 171 -21.69 3.42 -4.50
C LYS A 171 -20.90 4.26 -3.51
N LEU A 172 -20.23 5.28 -4.01
CA LEU A 172 -19.63 6.33 -3.20
C LEU A 172 -20.51 7.58 -3.29
N ILE A 173 -21.02 8.02 -2.15
CA ILE A 173 -21.97 9.13 -2.06
C ILE A 173 -21.35 10.25 -1.21
N LYS A 174 -21.51 11.50 -1.65
CA LYS A 174 -21.21 12.70 -0.86
C LYS A 174 -22.38 13.67 -0.96
N ASP A 175 -22.85 14.18 0.18
CA ASP A 175 -23.95 15.14 0.26
C ASP A 175 -25.20 14.71 -0.54
N GLY A 176 -25.51 13.41 -0.52
CA GLY A 176 -26.63 12.81 -1.25
C GLY A 176 -26.40 12.60 -2.76
N GLN A 177 -25.25 13.02 -3.31
CA GLN A 177 -24.89 12.80 -4.71
C GLN A 177 -23.99 11.58 -4.88
N VAL A 178 -24.32 10.72 -5.83
CA VAL A 178 -23.47 9.58 -6.21
C VAL A 178 -22.28 10.12 -7.00
N LEU A 179 -21.09 9.98 -6.43
CA LEU A 179 -19.84 10.36 -7.09
C LEU A 179 -19.36 9.24 -8.01
N GLU A 180 -19.46 7.99 -7.54
CA GLU A 180 -19.05 6.81 -8.30
C GLU A 180 -19.93 5.60 -7.98
N GLU A 181 -20.10 4.73 -8.97
CA GLU A 181 -20.84 3.47 -8.83
C GLU A 181 -20.16 2.35 -9.63
N SER A 182 -19.98 1.20 -8.99
CA SER A 182 -19.40 0.03 -9.63
C SER A 182 -20.49 -0.75 -10.34
N GLN A 183 -20.20 -1.27 -11.53
CA GLN A 183 -21.09 -2.24 -12.16
C GLN A 183 -21.15 -3.53 -11.32
N PRO A 184 -22.34 -4.15 -11.16
CA PRO A 184 -22.47 -5.43 -10.46
C PRO A 184 -21.57 -6.46 -11.12
N THR A 185 -20.55 -6.91 -10.41
CA THR A 185 -19.56 -7.83 -10.95
C THR A 185 -19.60 -9.15 -10.18
N LYS A 186 -19.75 -10.26 -10.92
CA LYS A 186 -19.47 -11.61 -10.43
C LYS A 186 -17.98 -11.86 -10.52
N GLN A 187 -17.15 -11.05 -9.86
CA GLN A 187 -15.71 -11.19 -10.01
C GLN A 187 -15.22 -12.45 -9.27
N LYS A 188 -14.54 -13.32 -10.02
CA LYS A 188 -13.79 -14.48 -9.51
C LYS A 188 -12.46 -14.10 -8.86
N GLN A 189 -12.14 -12.81 -8.76
CA GLN A 189 -10.83 -12.36 -8.34
C GLN A 189 -10.76 -12.16 -6.82
N PRO A 190 -9.62 -12.47 -6.18
CA PRO A 190 -9.43 -12.27 -4.74
C PRO A 190 -9.45 -10.79 -4.32
N PHE A 191 -9.56 -9.86 -5.28
CA PHE A 191 -9.28 -8.45 -5.09
C PHE A 191 -10.50 -7.61 -4.70
N GLY A 192 -11.73 -8.12 -4.87
CA GLY A 192 -12.93 -7.40 -4.45
C GLY A 192 -13.42 -6.33 -5.43
N VAL A 193 -14.46 -5.59 -5.06
CA VAL A 193 -14.94 -4.44 -5.85
C VAL A 193 -14.20 -3.18 -5.43
N PHE A 194 -13.73 -2.42 -6.42
CA PHE A 194 -13.02 -1.16 -6.23
C PHE A 194 -13.83 0.03 -6.71
N LEU A 195 -13.87 1.09 -5.90
CA LEU A 195 -14.34 2.42 -6.28
C LEU A 195 -13.31 3.46 -5.89
N GLY A 196 -13.10 4.47 -6.71
CA GLY A 196 -12.14 5.54 -6.50
C GLY A 196 -11.01 5.56 -7.52
N GLY A 197 -10.11 6.53 -7.39
CA GLY A 197 -8.97 6.67 -8.29
C GLY A 197 -8.06 7.85 -7.95
N ASP A 198 -7.32 8.33 -8.95
CA ASP A 198 -6.40 9.48 -8.81
C ASP A 198 -7.08 10.84 -8.63
N GLY A 199 -8.41 10.86 -8.76
CA GLY A 199 -9.21 12.04 -8.50
C GLY A 199 -9.05 12.50 -7.04
N LEU A 200 -8.89 13.81 -6.86
CA LEU A 200 -8.89 14.39 -5.53
C LEU A 200 -10.32 14.67 -5.10
N TYR A 201 -10.79 13.92 -4.12
CA TYR A 201 -12.10 14.10 -3.52
C TYR A 201 -12.04 15.23 -2.48
N PRO A 202 -13.07 16.09 -2.40
CA PRO A 202 -13.11 17.19 -1.45
C PRO A 202 -13.19 16.73 0.01
N VAL A 203 -13.03 17.67 0.94
CA VAL A 203 -13.31 17.43 2.36
C VAL A 203 -14.81 17.16 2.55
N GLY A 204 -15.16 16.22 3.44
CA GLY A 204 -16.56 15.97 3.77
C GLY A 204 -16.84 14.60 4.35
N ILE A 205 -18.13 14.33 4.55
CA ILE A 205 -18.63 13.01 4.94
C ILE A 205 -18.99 12.25 3.67
N TYR A 206 -18.54 11.00 3.61
CA TYR A 206 -18.77 10.08 2.52
C TYR A 206 -19.54 8.88 3.04
N THR A 207 -20.46 8.40 2.23
CA THR A 207 -21.20 7.16 2.47
C THR A 207 -20.83 6.16 1.40
N VAL A 208 -20.32 5.01 1.81
CA VAL A 208 -20.24 3.82 0.96
C VAL A 208 -21.55 3.07 1.10
N GLN A 209 -22.32 2.99 0.03
CA GLN A 209 -23.53 2.18 -0.01
C GLN A 209 -23.26 0.89 -0.79
N LEU A 210 -23.58 -0.25 -0.17
CA LEU A 210 -23.44 -1.57 -0.74
C LEU A 210 -24.80 -2.15 -1.06
N LYS A 211 -24.96 -2.67 -2.27
CA LYS A 211 -26.16 -3.37 -2.71
C LYS A 211 -25.80 -4.80 -3.10
N PHE A 212 -26.34 -5.76 -2.35
CA PHE A 212 -26.14 -7.18 -2.56
C PHE A 212 -27.38 -7.82 -3.17
N ALA A 213 -27.18 -8.91 -3.90
CA ALA A 213 -28.28 -9.72 -4.43
C ALA A 213 -29.02 -10.55 -3.35
N SER A 214 -28.42 -10.76 -2.18
CA SER A 214 -28.99 -11.50 -1.04
C SER A 214 -28.78 -10.73 0.27
N ARG A 215 -29.58 -11.03 1.30
CA ARG A 215 -29.51 -10.41 2.64
C ARG A 215 -28.46 -11.04 3.55
N ASP A 216 -28.05 -12.29 3.30
CA ASP A 216 -27.08 -13.00 4.12
C ASP A 216 -25.67 -12.93 3.53
N PHE A 217 -24.93 -11.88 3.86
CA PHE A 217 -23.54 -11.74 3.45
C PHE A 217 -22.69 -11.13 4.57
N GLY A 218 -21.41 -11.47 4.55
CA GLY A 218 -20.38 -10.76 5.31
C GLY A 218 -19.29 -10.33 4.34
N CYS A 219 -18.77 -9.12 4.53
CA CYS A 219 -17.67 -8.61 3.72
C CYS A 219 -16.71 -7.77 4.57
N LYS A 220 -15.44 -7.75 4.18
CA LYS A 220 -14.48 -6.77 4.67
C LYS A 220 -14.56 -5.55 3.77
N LEU A 221 -14.97 -4.42 4.34
CA LEU A 221 -14.87 -3.13 3.68
C LEU A 221 -13.57 -2.48 4.10
N SER A 222 -12.77 -2.00 3.17
CA SER A 222 -11.54 -1.27 3.45
C SER A 222 -11.55 0.03 2.67
N VAL A 223 -11.47 1.16 3.39
CA VAL A 223 -11.39 2.49 2.81
C VAL A 223 -9.94 2.96 2.94
N PHE A 224 -9.37 3.39 1.83
CA PHE A 224 -8.01 3.90 1.73
C PHE A 224 -8.09 5.38 1.38
N CYS A 225 -7.37 6.21 2.13
CA CYS A 225 -7.35 7.65 1.90
C CYS A 225 -5.96 8.23 2.08
N SER A 226 -5.61 9.17 1.21
CA SER A 226 -4.36 9.94 1.33
C SER A 226 -4.33 10.98 2.45
N SER A 227 -5.39 11.06 3.25
CA SER A 227 -5.43 11.82 4.50
C SER A 227 -6.04 11.02 5.62
N PRO A 228 -5.80 11.40 6.89
CA PRO A 228 -6.50 10.82 8.02
C PRO A 228 -8.01 10.83 7.80
N MET A 229 -8.66 9.74 8.21
CA MET A 229 -10.10 9.59 8.20
C MET A 229 -10.60 9.28 9.61
N THR A 230 -11.85 9.61 9.87
CA THR A 230 -12.56 9.16 11.06
C THR A 230 -13.86 8.49 10.63
N GLN A 231 -14.16 7.33 11.20
CA GLN A 231 -15.49 6.75 11.13
C GLN A 231 -16.49 7.71 11.81
N VAL A 232 -17.65 7.89 11.19
CA VAL A 232 -18.74 8.76 11.71
C VAL A 232 -19.83 7.91 12.31
#